data_AF-A0A0Q9WCF2-F1
#
_entry.id   AF-A0A0Q9WCF2-F1
#
_cell.length_a   1.000
_cell.length_b   1.000
_cell.length_c   1.000
_cell.angle_alpha   90.00
_cell.angle_beta   90.00
_cell.angle_gamma   90.00
#
_symmetry.space_group_name_H-M   'P 1'
#
loop_
_entity.id
_entity.type
_entity.pdbx_description
1 polymer ?
#
loop_
_entity_poly.entity_id
_entity_poly.type
_entity_poly.pdbx_seq_one_letter_code
_entity_poly.pdbx_strand_id
1 'polypeptide(L)'
;MCCSNDCLENGCCPLDTKALFFGIWTLTHGIFFLVLSIYYFIDPTDCPLYAAIISFMLALVHTVAGILLILGYWKNKGCPFLCGIFMSSIIPYLCLLTIYLPVIQIIFTLTSCMYYRKEMETKAPAK
;
A
#
# COMPACT_ATOMS: atom_id res chain seq x y z
N MET A 1 25.05 -15.19 6.07
CA MET A 1 24.20 -14.67 4.97
C MET A 1 22.91 -15.46 4.99
N CYS A 2 21.83 -14.92 5.55
CA CYS A 2 20.53 -15.57 5.39
C CYS A 2 20.15 -15.48 3.91
N CYS A 3 19.61 -16.57 3.34
CA CYS A 3 18.96 -16.51 2.04
C CYS A 3 17.93 -15.37 2.08
N SER A 4 17.96 -14.49 1.07
CA SER A 4 17.17 -13.23 1.02
C SER A 4 15.72 -13.38 1.50
N ASN A 5 15.08 -14.51 1.21
CA ASN A 5 13.70 -14.77 1.60
C ASN A 5 13.53 -15.08 3.10
N ASP A 6 14.43 -15.81 3.74
CA ASP A 6 14.30 -16.15 5.18
C ASP A 6 14.38 -14.90 6.05
N CYS A 7 15.20 -13.92 5.66
CA CYS A 7 15.27 -12.62 6.36
C CYS A 7 13.98 -11.82 6.20
N LEU A 8 13.40 -11.78 4.99
CA LEU A 8 12.15 -11.06 4.73
C LEU A 8 10.93 -11.72 5.41
N GLU A 9 10.92 -13.04 5.51
CA GLU A 9 9.83 -13.79 6.16
C GLU A 9 9.94 -13.72 7.68
N ASN A 10 11.11 -14.09 8.22
CA ASN A 10 11.28 -14.34 9.66
C ASN A 10 11.91 -13.15 10.41
N GLY A 11 12.38 -12.12 9.72
CA GLY A 11 12.97 -10.94 10.35
C GLY A 11 11.91 -10.08 11.07
N CYS A 12 12.19 -9.69 12.32
CA CYS A 12 11.40 -8.81 13.20
C CYS A 12 9.99 -9.29 13.61
N CYS A 13 9.17 -9.74 12.66
CA CYS A 13 7.77 -10.10 12.90
C CYS A 13 7.24 -11.05 11.80
N PRO A 14 6.14 -11.77 12.03
CA PRO A 14 5.58 -12.69 11.05
C PRO A 14 4.94 -11.96 9.85
N LEU A 15 4.78 -12.70 8.74
CA LEU A 15 4.32 -12.16 7.45
C LEU A 15 2.91 -11.53 7.53
N ASP A 16 2.03 -12.08 8.35
CA ASP A 16 0.67 -11.58 8.56
C ASP A 16 0.66 -10.16 9.17
N THR A 17 1.54 -9.92 10.13
CA THR A 17 1.72 -8.63 10.80
C THR A 17 2.29 -7.60 9.83
N LYS A 18 3.24 -8.00 8.98
CA LYS A 18 3.80 -7.14 7.92
C LYS A 18 2.75 -6.77 6.88
N ALA A 19 1.92 -7.72 6.47
CA ALA A 19 0.81 -7.48 5.55
C ALA A 19 -0.24 -6.53 6.13
N LEU A 20 -0.61 -6.70 7.41
CA LEU A 20 -1.53 -5.79 8.10
C LEU A 20 -0.92 -4.39 8.24
N PHE A 21 0.34 -4.30 8.64
CA PHE A 21 1.07 -3.03 8.70
C PHE A 21 1.05 -2.33 7.35
N PHE A 22 1.29 -3.05 6.25
CA PHE A 22 1.26 -2.48 4.91
C PHE A 22 -0.10 -1.87 4.55
N GLY A 23 -1.19 -2.56 4.91
CA GLY A 23 -2.55 -2.05 4.72
C GLY A 23 -2.80 -0.76 5.51
N ILE A 24 -2.43 -0.75 6.80
CA ILE A 24 -2.56 0.42 7.67
C ILE A 24 -1.70 1.58 7.14
N TRP A 25 -0.44 1.33 6.83
CA TRP A 25 0.51 2.30 6.29
C TRP A 25 -0.04 2.97 5.03
N THR A 26 -0.50 2.16 4.07
CA THR A 26 -1.11 2.62 2.81
C THR A 26 -2.35 3.47 3.07
N LEU A 27 -3.23 3.04 3.97
CA LEU A 27 -4.45 3.77 4.30
C LEU A 27 -4.14 5.12 4.98
N THR A 28 -3.24 5.13 5.96
CA THR A 28 -2.86 6.36 6.68
C THR A 28 -2.25 7.38 5.73
N HIS A 29 -1.33 6.97 4.85
CA HIS A 29 -0.75 7.88 3.86
C HIS A 29 -1.79 8.34 2.83
N GLY A 30 -2.71 7.47 2.41
CA GLY A 30 -3.80 7.83 1.51
C GLY A 30 -4.67 8.94 2.09
N ILE A 31 -5.10 8.79 3.35
CA ILE A 31 -5.91 9.80 4.05
C ILE A 31 -5.11 11.09 4.24
N PHE A 32 -3.85 11.00 4.65
CA PHE A 32 -2.99 12.17 4.82
C PHE A 32 -2.85 12.97 3.52
N PHE A 33 -2.56 12.31 2.39
CA PHE A 33 -2.47 12.97 1.08
C PHE A 33 -3.82 13.48 0.59
N LEU A 34 -4.93 12.82 0.97
CA LEU A 34 -6.27 13.29 0.62
C LEU A 34 -6.58 14.62 1.32
N VAL A 35 -6.29 14.71 2.62
CA VAL A 35 -6.46 15.96 3.39
C VAL A 35 -5.56 17.07 2.83
N LEU A 36 -4.30 16.74 2.52
CA LEU A 36 -3.36 17.71 1.96
C LEU A 36 -3.79 18.20 0.57
N SER A 37 -4.32 17.32 -0.29
CA SER A 37 -4.83 17.72 -1.61
C SER A 37 -6.08 18.60 -1.51
N ILE A 38 -6.98 18.36 -0.55
CA ILE A 38 -8.12 19.24 -0.26
C ILE A 38 -7.64 20.64 0.16
N TYR A 39 -6.61 20.72 1.01
CA TYR A 39 -6.02 22.01 1.40
C TYR A 39 -5.53 22.82 0.19
N TYR A 40 -4.84 22.17 -0.76
CA TYR A 40 -4.38 22.83 -1.99
C TYR A 40 -5.51 23.29 -2.92
N PHE A 41 -6.71 22.73 -2.83
CA PHE A 41 -7.88 23.25 -3.56
C PHE A 41 -8.44 24.54 -2.95
N ILE A 42 -8.33 24.69 -1.62
CA ILE A 42 -8.88 25.84 -0.89
C ILE A 42 -7.95 27.04 -1.01
N ASP A 43 -6.64 26.81 -0.93
CA ASP A 43 -5.61 27.84 -1.02
C ASP A 43 -4.56 27.47 -2.09
N PRO A 44 -4.82 27.78 -3.37
CA PRO A 44 -3.97 27.35 -4.49
C PRO A 44 -2.73 28.25 -4.67
N THR A 45 -2.31 28.97 -3.63
CA THR A 45 -1.25 30.00 -3.69
C THR A 45 0.07 29.51 -4.32
N ASP A 46 0.40 28.22 -4.16
CA ASP A 46 1.66 27.64 -4.66
C ASP A 46 1.48 26.38 -5.54
N CYS A 47 0.25 25.95 -5.85
CA CYS A 47 0.01 24.69 -6.55
C CYS A 47 -0.94 24.86 -7.76
N PRO A 48 -0.50 24.54 -8.99
CA PRO A 48 -1.40 24.57 -10.14
C PRO A 48 -2.60 23.65 -9.95
N LEU A 49 -3.80 24.11 -10.34
CA LEU A 49 -5.05 23.35 -10.17
C LEU A 49 -4.97 21.91 -10.72
N TYR A 50 -4.29 21.70 -11.86
CA TYR A 50 -4.11 20.37 -12.43
C TYR A 50 -3.27 19.44 -11.54
N ALA A 51 -2.27 19.98 -10.83
CA ALA A 51 -1.44 19.22 -9.91
C ALA A 51 -2.23 18.83 -8.65
N ALA A 52 -3.08 19.72 -8.14
CA ALA A 52 -4.00 19.42 -7.05
C ALA A 52 -4.99 18.29 -7.42
N ILE A 53 -5.56 18.33 -8.63
CA ILE A 53 -6.46 17.28 -9.15
C ILE A 53 -5.74 15.93 -9.25
N ILE A 54 -4.53 15.90 -9.83
CA ILE A 54 -3.75 14.67 -9.95
C ILE A 54 -3.42 14.11 -8.56
N SER A 55 -2.97 14.96 -7.64
CA SER A 55 -2.66 14.59 -6.26
C SER A 55 -3.87 13.99 -5.54
N PHE A 56 -5.04 14.61 -5.70
CA PHE A 56 -6.30 14.12 -5.12
C PHE A 56 -6.71 12.75 -5.68
N MET A 57 -6.65 12.57 -7.00
CA MET A 57 -6.98 11.29 -7.64
C MET A 57 -6.03 10.18 -7.20
N LEU A 58 -4.73 10.48 -7.09
CA LEU A 58 -3.75 9.56 -6.56
C LEU A 58 -4.03 9.21 -5.10
N ALA A 59 -4.28 10.20 -4.24
CA ALA A 59 -4.60 9.99 -2.82
C ALA A 59 -5.85 9.11 -2.64
N LEU A 60 -6.89 9.31 -3.46
CA LEU A 60 -8.08 8.45 -3.49
C LEU A 60 -7.71 7.00 -3.85
N VAL A 61 -6.92 6.80 -4.90
CA VAL A 61 -6.47 5.46 -5.31
C VAL A 61 -5.66 4.78 -4.20
N HIS A 62 -4.76 5.50 -3.50
CA HIS A 62 -4.05 4.94 -2.34
C HIS A 62 -4.98 4.55 -1.21
N THR A 63 -5.94 5.42 -0.91
CA THR A 63 -6.90 5.21 0.18
C THR A 63 -7.71 3.94 -0.09
N VAL A 64 -8.21 3.79 -1.32
CA VAL A 64 -8.91 2.58 -1.78
C VAL A 64 -7.99 1.36 -1.70
N ALA A 65 -6.71 1.49 -2.10
CA ALA A 65 -5.74 0.41 -1.99
C ALA A 65 -5.56 -0.07 -0.54
N GLY A 66 -5.41 0.85 0.41
CA GLY A 66 -5.30 0.55 1.84
C GLY A 66 -6.56 -0.14 2.39
N ILE A 67 -7.74 0.33 2.00
CA ILE A 67 -9.02 -0.31 2.35
C ILE A 67 -9.08 -1.75 1.80
N LEU A 68 -8.71 -1.96 0.54
CA LEU A 68 -8.72 -3.28 -0.11
C LEU A 68 -7.73 -4.25 0.55
N LEU A 69 -6.53 -3.78 0.92
CA LEU A 69 -5.56 -4.56 1.68
C LEU A 69 -6.13 -5.01 3.04
N ILE A 70 -6.69 -4.08 3.82
CA ILE A 70 -7.24 -4.40 5.15
C ILE A 70 -8.45 -5.32 5.03
N LEU A 71 -9.37 -5.06 4.10
CA LEU A 71 -10.54 -5.90 3.87
C LEU A 71 -10.16 -7.29 3.37
N GLY A 72 -9.19 -7.38 2.46
CA GLY A 72 -8.66 -8.64 1.97
C GLY A 72 -8.04 -9.47 3.08
N TYR A 73 -7.25 -8.83 3.95
CA TYR A 73 -6.69 -9.44 5.15
C TYR A 73 -7.78 -9.93 6.12
N TRP A 74 -8.69 -9.06 6.58
CA TRP A 74 -9.71 -9.42 7.57
C TRP A 74 -10.74 -10.44 7.07
N LYS A 75 -11.10 -10.40 5.79
CA LYS A 75 -12.04 -11.37 5.20
C LYS A 75 -11.34 -12.60 4.63
N ASN A 76 -10.02 -12.69 4.75
CA ASN A 76 -9.17 -13.70 4.13
C ASN A 76 -9.52 -13.91 2.64
N LYS A 77 -9.76 -12.81 1.91
CA LYS A 77 -10.11 -12.82 0.49
C LYS A 77 -8.90 -12.38 -0.32
N GLY A 78 -8.32 -13.31 -1.06
CA GLY A 78 -7.13 -13.05 -1.86
C GLY A 78 -7.33 -11.96 -2.94
N CYS A 79 -8.44 -12.00 -3.69
CA CYS A 79 -8.67 -11.05 -4.79
C CYS A 79 -8.61 -9.56 -4.36
N PRO A 80 -9.38 -9.09 -3.35
CA PRO A 80 -9.27 -7.70 -2.90
C PRO A 80 -7.89 -7.38 -2.32
N PHE A 81 -7.24 -8.33 -1.62
CA PHE A 81 -5.89 -8.12 -1.11
C PHE A 81 -4.89 -7.86 -2.25
N LEU A 82 -4.92 -8.69 -3.30
CA LEU A 82 -4.05 -8.56 -4.47
C LEU A 82 -4.31 -7.25 -5.23
N CYS A 83 -5.58 -6.90 -5.45
CA CYS A 83 -5.93 -5.60 -6.04
C CYS A 83 -5.38 -4.44 -5.22
N GLY A 84 -5.45 -4.52 -3.90
CA GLY A 84 -4.85 -3.54 -2.98
C GLY A 84 -3.34 -3.40 -3.17
N ILE A 85 -2.61 -4.52 -3.29
CA ILE A 85 -1.15 -4.51 -3.55
C ILE A 85 -0.85 -3.76 -4.85
N PHE A 86 -1.53 -4.11 -5.95
CA PHE A 86 -1.32 -3.46 -7.25
C PHE A 86 -1.61 -1.96 -7.21
N MET A 87 -2.75 -1.55 -6.65
CA MET A 87 -3.13 -0.14 -6.57
C MET A 87 -2.21 0.67 -5.67
N SER A 88 -1.74 0.10 -4.56
CA SER A 88 -0.85 0.79 -3.61
C SER A 88 0.49 1.18 -4.24
N SER A 89 0.92 0.46 -5.28
CA SER A 89 2.21 0.65 -5.92
C SER A 89 2.27 1.91 -6.81
N ILE A 90 1.16 2.59 -7.10
CA ILE A 90 1.12 3.70 -8.07
C ILE A 90 1.81 4.98 -7.53
N ILE A 91 1.62 5.30 -6.25
CA ILE A 91 2.04 6.60 -5.67
C ILE A 91 3.53 6.69 -5.33
N PRO A 92 4.16 5.65 -4.75
CA PRO A 92 5.55 5.77 -4.32
C PRO A 92 6.53 6.01 -5.47
N TYR A 93 6.16 5.66 -6.70
CA TYR A 93 6.95 5.98 -7.90
C TYR A 93 6.77 7.42 -8.40
N LEU A 94 5.72 8.13 -7.96
CA LEU A 94 5.46 9.52 -8.33
C LEU A 94 6.02 10.51 -7.29
N CYS A 95 6.18 10.08 -6.03
CA CYS A 95 6.77 10.87 -4.95
C CYS A 95 8.28 10.62 -4.77
N LEU A 96 9.07 10.71 -5.85
CA LEU A 96 10.52 10.44 -5.87
C LEU A 96 11.38 11.36 -4.97
N LEU A 97 10.81 12.46 -4.46
CA LEU A 97 11.52 13.41 -3.60
C LEU A 97 11.93 12.82 -2.24
N THR A 98 11.30 11.71 -1.83
CA THR A 98 11.58 11.04 -0.55
C THR A 98 11.96 9.59 -0.78
N ILE A 99 13.27 9.30 -0.93
CA ILE A 99 13.82 7.95 -1.18
C ILE A 99 13.33 6.91 -0.15
N TYR A 100 13.02 7.31 1.07
CA TYR A 100 12.55 6.38 2.10
C TYR A 100 11.17 5.76 1.79
N LEU A 101 10.24 6.51 1.16
CA LEU A 101 8.90 6.02 0.83
C LEU A 101 8.90 4.85 -0.16
N PRO A 102 9.58 4.91 -1.32
CA PRO A 102 9.63 3.78 -2.24
C PRO A 102 10.37 2.58 -1.64
N VAL A 103 11.39 2.79 -0.81
CA VAL A 103 12.08 1.67 -0.13
C VAL A 103 11.14 0.92 0.80
N ILE A 104 10.42 1.65 1.68
CA ILE A 104 9.42 1.06 2.57
C ILE A 104 8.35 0.35 1.75
N GLN A 105 7.82 0.99 0.70
CA GLN A 105 6.81 0.37 -0.16
C GLN A 105 7.29 -0.94 -0.79
N ILE A 106 8.50 -0.96 -1.38
CA ILE A 106 9.03 -2.15 -2.04
C ILE A 106 9.13 -3.31 -1.05
N ILE A 107 9.69 -3.07 0.14
CA ILE A 107 9.83 -4.09 1.17
C ILE A 107 8.45 -4.65 1.56
N PHE A 108 7.49 -3.79 1.86
CA PHE A 108 6.18 -4.23 2.32
C PHE A 108 5.33 -4.86 1.20
N THR A 109 5.44 -4.38 -0.03
CA THR A 109 4.86 -5.02 -1.21
C THR A 109 5.39 -6.44 -1.38
N LEU A 110 6.72 -6.64 -1.32
CA LEU A 110 7.32 -7.97 -1.41
C LEU A 110 6.80 -8.90 -0.30
N THR A 111 6.82 -8.43 0.96
CA THR A 111 6.32 -9.25 2.08
C THR A 111 4.82 -9.56 1.96
N SER A 112 4.03 -8.63 1.42
CA SER A 112 2.60 -8.83 1.20
C SER A 112 2.32 -9.81 0.06
N CYS A 113 3.12 -9.79 -1.02
CA CYS A 113 3.07 -10.80 -2.07
C CYS A 113 3.41 -12.21 -1.53
N MET A 114 4.42 -12.30 -0.66
CA MET A 114 4.80 -13.56 -0.02
C MET A 114 3.69 -14.08 0.88
N TYR A 115 3.07 -13.19 1.67
CA TYR A 115 1.90 -13.50 2.48
C TYR A 115 0.71 -13.99 1.62
N TYR A 116 0.37 -13.26 0.54
CA TYR A 116 -0.69 -13.65 -0.38
C TYR A 116 -0.52 -15.08 -0.91
N ARG A 117 0.69 -15.41 -1.40
CA ARG A 117 0.99 -16.73 -1.95
C ARG A 117 0.91 -17.86 -0.91
N LYS A 118 1.38 -17.61 0.32
CA LYS A 118 1.46 -18.63 1.38
C LYS A 118 0.18 -18.83 2.17
N GLU A 119 -0.63 -17.78 2.32
CA GLU A 119 -1.75 -17.79 3.25
C GLU A 119 -3.10 -17.65 2.55
N MET A 120 -3.16 -16.97 1.41
CA MET A 120 -4.43 -16.68 0.72
C MET A 120 -4.65 -17.52 -0.53
N GLU A 121 -3.61 -17.79 -1.31
CA GLU A 121 -3.72 -18.62 -2.52
C GLU A 121 -3.81 -20.11 -2.17
N THR A 122 -3.00 -20.59 -1.24
CA THR A 122 -2.93 -22.01 -0.83
C THR A 122 -4.10 -22.45 0.05
N LYS A 123 -4.79 -21.51 0.71
CA LYS A 123 -6.00 -21.78 1.52
C LYS A 123 -7.30 -21.47 0.77
N ALA A 124 -7.23 -21.04 -0.49
CA ALA A 124 -8.41 -20.81 -1.30
C ALA A 124 -9.12 -22.15 -1.54
N PRO A 125 -10.45 -22.26 -1.32
CA PRO A 125 -11.18 -23.46 -1.71
C PRO A 125 -11.00 -23.64 -3.22
N ALA A 126 -10.61 -24.85 -3.63
CA ALA A 126 -10.54 -25.23 -5.03
C ALA A 126 -11.87 -24.83 -5.69
N LYS A 127 -11.79 -23.96 -6.69
CA LYS A 127 -12.95 -23.56 -7.51
C LYS A 127 -13.43 -24.72 -8.35
#